data_AF-A0A7C1V2J3-F1
#
_entry.id   AF-A0A7C1V2J3-F1
#
_cell.length_a   1.000
_cell.length_b   1.000
_cell.length_c   1.000
_cell.angle_alpha   90.00
_cell.angle_beta   90.00
_cell.angle_gamma   90.00
#
_symmetry.space_group_name_H-M   'P 1'
#
loop_
_entity.id
_entity.type
_entity.pdbx_description
1 polymer ?
#
loop_
_entity_poly.entity_id
_entity_poly.type
_entity_poly.pdbx_seq_one_letter_code
_entity_poly.pdbx_strand_id
1 'polypeptide(L)'
;MKQAQLKILRVLLALIFILFTVFIFLDFREHIPGGIHTGISFLQFIPSILKFFAVFSLVSVGFIVVIILTSLFGRVYCSTICPLGIMQDFVSRLRIKTRKKTHRYRYDKAKNFWRYGFLALPLLILVAGKSLIGVSLLDPYSIFGRIFSDLGQPVYMWINNRLAGLLESMNIYALYPEDVTIARGLGYIIPFIMLAIVVWFSFSRGRLYCNTVCPVGTLLGLLSRISVFRIRMIESRCTKCAKCVFACKASCIDLKNLDVDFSRCVGCFNCLQVCPEDAIKYLPASRVEPDISVQPVQIDTAEQERVQKNAGRREAIGRMFVAGLALAGVSQRVFSQDPASADPVTENPAHTPEQIKTDTTGKFPTNVENKIPTEIPPVKNFPVRPPGSLGLRHFNNRCTACHLCISACPTGVLQPSLNEYGLEGILQPHMDYSSNYCNFECVRCTEVCPTGAILSLTEEAKKTTQLGQVQLILENCVVYAENTACGSCSEHCPTQAVTMVPYRDGLTLPEIKPKICIGCGACEYACPVRPHKAIYVDGHNIHQVADEPEIEELEETKMEDFPF
;
A
#
# COMPACT_ATOMS: atom_id res chain seq x y z
N MET A 1 17.91 32.35 -7.77
CA MET A 1 18.70 31.20 -7.31
C MET A 1 19.76 30.85 -8.33
N LYS A 2 21.01 30.62 -7.92
CA LYS A 2 22.03 30.02 -8.81
C LYS A 2 21.55 28.61 -9.18
N GLN A 3 21.62 28.20 -10.45
CA GLN A 3 21.10 26.88 -10.88
C GLN A 3 21.73 25.71 -10.10
N ALA A 4 22.96 25.89 -9.60
CA ALA A 4 23.64 24.95 -8.71
C ALA A 4 22.90 24.67 -7.38
N GLN A 5 22.09 25.62 -6.88
CA GLN A 5 21.31 25.49 -5.64
C GLN A 5 20.05 24.62 -5.81
N LEU A 6 19.54 24.43 -7.04
CA LEU A 6 18.34 23.63 -7.30
C LEU A 6 18.51 22.18 -6.84
N LYS A 7 19.69 21.59 -7.05
CA LYS A 7 19.97 20.24 -6.56
C LYS A 7 20.00 20.16 -5.04
N ILE A 8 20.55 21.18 -4.36
CA ILE A 8 20.63 21.21 -2.90
C ILE A 8 19.22 21.27 -2.32
N LEU A 9 18.40 22.22 -2.78
CA LEU A 9 17.00 22.34 -2.38
C LEU A 9 16.23 21.03 -2.61
N ARG A 10 16.36 20.44 -3.80
CA ARG A 10 15.75 19.14 -4.13
C ARG A 10 16.17 18.03 -3.15
N VAL A 11 17.46 17.97 -2.79
CA VAL A 11 17.97 16.95 -1.85
C VAL A 11 17.44 17.18 -0.44
N LEU A 12 17.40 18.43 0.03
CA LEU A 12 16.85 18.76 1.35
C LEU A 12 15.39 18.36 1.45
N LEU A 13 14.56 18.76 0.46
CA LEU A 13 13.16 18.35 0.41
C LEU A 13 13.01 16.83 0.36
N ALA A 14 13.82 16.13 -0.45
CA ALA A 14 13.78 14.68 -0.52
C ALA A 14 14.14 14.01 0.83
N LEU A 15 15.11 14.55 1.57
CA LEU A 15 15.48 14.03 2.89
C LEU A 15 14.35 14.22 3.91
N ILE A 16 13.66 15.36 3.86
CA ILE A 16 12.50 15.63 4.71
C ILE A 16 11.38 14.63 4.40
N PHE A 17 10.97 14.50 3.13
CA PHE A 17 9.90 13.58 2.73
C PHE A 17 10.21 12.11 3.06
N ILE A 18 11.43 11.64 2.77
CA ILE A 18 11.79 10.24 3.06
C ILE A 18 11.86 9.97 4.56
N LEU A 19 12.37 10.92 5.36
CA LEU A 19 12.43 10.76 6.81
C LEU A 19 11.04 10.55 7.40
N PHE A 20 10.09 11.45 7.08
CA PHE A 20 8.73 11.30 7.59
C PHE A 20 8.01 10.06 7.02
N THR A 21 8.23 9.73 5.74
CA THR A 21 7.59 8.53 5.15
C THR A 21 8.11 7.25 5.79
N VAL A 22 9.43 7.14 6.00
CA VAL A 22 10.03 5.99 6.71
C VAL A 22 9.48 5.91 8.13
N PHE A 23 9.43 7.03 8.83
CA PHE A 23 8.94 7.07 10.21
C PHE A 23 7.47 6.60 10.30
N ILE A 24 6.60 7.04 9.39
CA ILE A 24 5.20 6.57 9.29
C ILE A 24 5.08 5.05 9.16
N PHE A 25 5.94 4.41 8.37
CA PHE A 25 5.86 2.96 8.16
C PHE A 25 6.54 2.14 9.26
N LEU A 26 7.40 2.75 10.07
CA LEU A 26 8.11 2.10 11.18
C LEU A 26 7.50 2.40 12.56
N ASP A 27 6.63 3.41 12.67
CA ASP A 27 6.02 3.85 13.93
C ASP A 27 5.03 2.81 14.46
N PHE A 28 5.52 1.96 15.36
CA PHE A 28 4.74 0.96 16.09
C PHE A 28 4.24 1.46 17.45
N ARG A 29 4.77 2.58 17.97
CA ARG A 29 4.44 3.12 19.31
C ARG A 29 3.48 4.29 19.27
N GLU A 30 2.74 4.44 18.17
CA GLU A 30 1.67 5.45 18.06
C GLU A 30 2.14 6.90 18.28
N HIS A 31 3.42 7.21 18.02
CA HIS A 31 3.94 8.56 18.27
C HIS A 31 3.37 9.61 17.31
N ILE A 32 2.88 9.18 16.14
CA ILE A 32 2.37 10.08 15.11
C ILE A 32 0.83 10.18 15.15
N PRO A 33 0.27 11.39 15.32
CA PRO A 33 -1.17 11.62 15.16
C PRO A 33 -1.60 11.42 13.70
N GLY A 34 -2.81 10.88 13.49
CA GLY A 34 -3.37 10.53 12.17
C GLY A 34 -3.34 11.66 11.11
N GLY A 35 -3.30 12.92 11.54
CA GLY A 35 -3.21 14.09 10.65
C GLY A 35 -1.94 14.12 9.78
N ILE A 36 -0.79 13.69 10.32
CA ILE A 36 0.48 13.67 9.56
C ILE A 36 0.47 12.57 8.50
N HIS A 37 -0.13 11.42 8.80
CA HIS A 37 -0.32 10.33 7.82
C HIS A 37 -1.12 10.81 6.62
N THR A 38 -2.20 11.57 6.86
CA THR A 38 -3.03 12.13 5.80
C THR A 38 -2.27 13.17 4.97
N GLY A 39 -1.47 14.03 5.60
CA GLY A 39 -0.69 15.07 4.91
C GLY A 39 0.38 14.52 3.97
N ILE A 40 1.07 13.45 4.34
CA ILE A 40 2.10 12.83 3.48
C ILE A 40 1.46 12.00 2.37
N SER A 41 0.43 11.22 2.72
CA SER A 41 -0.34 10.44 1.75
C SER A 41 -1.01 11.32 0.70
N PHE A 42 -1.38 12.56 1.04
CA PHE A 42 -1.97 13.53 0.12
C PHE A 42 -1.08 13.80 -1.10
N LEU A 43 0.24 13.86 -0.94
CA LEU A 43 1.13 14.09 -2.08
C LEU A 43 1.46 12.81 -2.85
N GLN A 44 1.07 11.63 -2.37
CA GLN A 44 1.33 10.37 -3.05
C GLN A 44 0.29 10.13 -4.15
N PHE A 45 0.77 9.92 -5.38
CA PHE A 45 -0.09 9.92 -6.57
C PHE A 45 -1.22 8.87 -6.53
N ILE A 46 -0.90 7.59 -6.26
CA ILE A 46 -1.89 6.50 -6.26
C ILE A 46 -2.88 6.58 -5.09
N PRO A 47 -2.44 6.78 -3.83
CA PRO A 47 -3.39 6.95 -2.74
C PRO A 47 -4.36 8.12 -2.96
N SER A 48 -3.86 9.26 -3.44
CA SER A 48 -4.69 10.44 -3.65
C SER A 48 -5.72 10.28 -4.76
N ILE A 49 -5.37 9.62 -5.88
CA ILE A 49 -6.35 9.35 -6.95
C ILE A 49 -7.44 8.38 -6.47
N LEU A 50 -7.08 7.33 -5.71
CA LEU A 50 -8.05 6.39 -5.17
C LEU A 50 -8.97 7.05 -4.13
N LYS A 51 -8.41 7.86 -3.23
CA LYS A 51 -9.17 8.61 -2.23
C LYS A 51 -10.08 9.66 -2.87
N PHE A 52 -9.71 10.20 -4.03
CA PHE A 52 -10.55 11.15 -4.78
C PHE A 52 -11.81 10.47 -5.34
N PHE A 53 -11.66 9.34 -6.02
CA PHE A 53 -12.81 8.55 -6.48
C PHE A 53 -13.64 7.95 -5.33
N ALA A 54 -13.04 7.85 -4.14
CA ALA A 54 -13.71 7.35 -2.95
C ALA A 54 -14.67 8.34 -2.29
N VAL A 55 -14.21 9.58 -2.08
CA VAL A 55 -14.88 10.56 -1.20
C VAL A 55 -15.32 11.82 -1.96
N PHE A 56 -14.86 12.01 -3.21
CA PHE A 56 -15.13 13.21 -4.02
C PHE A 56 -14.92 14.54 -3.26
N SER A 57 -13.91 14.59 -2.37
CA SER A 57 -13.65 15.73 -1.49
C SER A 57 -12.43 16.55 -1.92
N LEU A 58 -12.43 17.85 -1.58
CA LEU A 58 -11.31 18.78 -1.75
C LEU A 58 -10.02 18.28 -1.05
N VAL A 59 -10.16 17.49 0.01
CA VAL A 59 -9.04 16.88 0.74
C VAL A 59 -8.31 15.81 -0.09
N SER A 60 -8.89 15.37 -1.21
CA SER A 60 -8.32 14.32 -2.08
C SER A 60 -7.67 14.86 -3.37
N VAL A 61 -7.46 16.17 -3.48
CA VAL A 61 -6.97 16.84 -4.71
C VAL A 61 -5.45 16.73 -4.90
N GLY A 62 -4.72 16.04 -4.02
CA GLY A 62 -3.26 16.01 -4.05
C GLY A 62 -2.64 15.44 -5.34
N PHE A 63 -3.32 14.54 -6.05
CA PHE A 63 -2.85 14.09 -7.37
C PHE A 63 -2.86 15.22 -8.43
N ILE A 64 -3.80 16.18 -8.34
CA ILE A 64 -3.84 17.37 -9.21
C ILE A 64 -2.64 18.26 -8.92
N VAL A 65 -2.28 18.45 -7.65
CA VAL A 65 -1.07 19.19 -7.27
C VAL A 65 0.17 18.55 -7.90
N VAL A 66 0.28 17.21 -7.88
CA VAL A 66 1.37 16.48 -8.53
C VAL A 66 1.36 16.67 -10.05
N ILE A 67 0.19 16.67 -10.70
CA ILE A 67 0.06 16.94 -12.13
C ILE A 67 0.51 18.36 -12.47
N ILE A 68 0.06 19.37 -11.73
CA ILE A 68 0.46 20.78 -11.92
C ILE A 68 1.97 20.92 -11.74
N LEU A 69 2.52 20.37 -10.65
CA LEU A 69 3.97 20.37 -10.41
C LEU A 69 4.73 19.70 -11.56
N THR A 70 4.19 18.62 -12.10
CA THR A 70 4.81 17.87 -13.21
C THR A 70 4.76 18.64 -14.52
N SER A 71 3.66 19.34 -14.80
CA SER A 71 3.49 20.20 -15.97
C SER A 71 4.31 21.48 -15.87
N LEU A 72 4.63 21.96 -14.68
CA LEU A 72 5.51 23.13 -14.52
C LEU A 72 6.99 22.74 -14.61
N PHE A 73 7.43 21.77 -13.81
CA PHE A 73 8.86 21.51 -13.59
C PHE A 73 9.36 20.19 -14.21
N GLY A 74 8.49 19.42 -14.87
CA GLY A 74 8.79 18.05 -15.32
C GLY A 74 8.61 17.03 -14.19
N ARG A 75 9.18 15.82 -14.32
CA ARG A 75 9.00 14.71 -13.35
C ARG A 75 9.74 14.90 -12.02
N VAL A 76 9.76 16.09 -11.44
CA VAL A 76 10.46 16.41 -10.19
C VAL A 76 9.90 15.58 -9.02
N TYR A 77 8.61 15.24 -9.04
CA TYR A 77 7.95 14.33 -8.08
C TYR A 77 8.77 13.05 -7.82
N CYS A 78 9.21 12.37 -8.88
CA CYS A 78 9.95 11.11 -8.79
C CYS A 78 11.32 11.26 -8.09
N SER A 79 11.85 12.49 -7.97
CA SER A 79 13.14 12.76 -7.37
C SER A 79 13.10 13.52 -6.05
N THR A 80 11.92 13.97 -5.61
CA THR A 80 11.71 14.82 -4.42
C THR A 80 10.70 14.27 -3.43
N ILE A 81 9.57 13.73 -3.90
CA ILE A 81 8.43 13.35 -3.06
C ILE A 81 8.24 11.83 -3.03
N CYS A 82 8.40 11.16 -4.18
CA CYS A 82 8.20 9.71 -4.29
C CYS A 82 9.23 8.93 -3.45
N PRO A 83 8.81 8.15 -2.44
CA PRO A 83 9.73 7.51 -1.49
C PRO A 83 10.58 6.42 -2.17
N LEU A 84 9.99 5.61 -3.06
CA LEU A 84 10.74 4.64 -3.86
C LEU A 84 11.80 5.31 -4.74
N GLY A 85 11.47 6.46 -5.31
CA GLY A 85 12.42 7.22 -6.11
C GLY A 85 13.62 7.72 -5.30
N ILE A 86 13.38 8.18 -4.08
CA ILE A 86 14.44 8.62 -3.15
C ILE A 86 15.29 7.43 -2.70
N MET A 87 14.66 6.28 -2.43
CA MET A 87 15.35 5.02 -2.13
C MET A 87 16.30 4.62 -3.27
N GLN A 88 15.86 4.70 -4.53
CA GLN A 88 16.75 4.47 -5.68
C GLN A 88 17.91 5.47 -5.75
N ASP A 89 17.68 6.73 -5.39
CA ASP A 89 18.75 7.72 -5.33
C ASP A 89 19.80 7.40 -4.26
N PHE A 90 19.37 6.83 -3.13
CA PHE A 90 20.25 6.36 -2.06
C PHE A 90 21.04 5.13 -2.51
N VAL A 91 20.38 4.09 -3.03
CA VAL A 91 21.00 2.86 -3.54
C VAL A 91 22.04 3.19 -4.64
N SER A 92 21.67 4.07 -5.58
CA SER A 92 22.59 4.52 -6.64
C SER A 92 23.83 5.25 -6.12
N ARG A 93 23.75 5.89 -4.94
CA ARG A 93 24.88 6.55 -4.28
C ARG A 93 25.78 5.54 -3.57
N LEU A 94 25.22 4.52 -2.92
CA LEU A 94 26.01 3.48 -2.25
C LEU A 94 26.98 2.78 -3.21
N ARG A 95 26.54 2.52 -4.46
CA ARG A 95 27.39 1.98 -5.54
C ARG A 95 28.68 2.79 -5.78
N ILE A 96 28.68 4.10 -5.54
CA ILE A 96 29.83 4.99 -5.75
C ILE A 96 30.96 4.64 -4.78
N LYS A 97 30.60 4.33 -3.53
CA LYS A 97 31.55 3.98 -2.48
C LYS A 97 32.21 2.62 -2.76
N THR A 98 31.48 1.71 -3.40
CA THR A 98 31.94 0.34 -3.68
C THR A 98 32.66 0.17 -5.02
N ARG A 99 32.41 1.01 -6.03
CA ARG A 99 33.08 0.93 -7.36
C ARG A 99 33.54 2.31 -7.84
N LYS A 100 34.86 2.55 -7.81
CA LYS A 100 35.57 3.74 -8.34
C LYS A 100 35.52 3.85 -9.88
N LYS A 101 34.36 3.69 -10.53
CA LYS A 101 34.24 3.89 -11.99
C LYS A 101 33.85 5.33 -12.30
N THR A 102 34.69 6.01 -13.08
CA THR A 102 34.55 7.40 -13.54
C THR A 102 33.38 7.60 -14.52
N HIS A 103 33.01 6.57 -15.30
CA HIS A 103 31.96 6.65 -16.34
C HIS A 103 30.71 5.85 -15.95
N ARG A 104 29.85 6.44 -15.11
CA ARG A 104 28.78 5.73 -14.39
C ARG A 104 27.59 5.29 -15.24
N TYR A 105 27.09 6.17 -16.11
CA TYR A 105 25.90 5.94 -16.94
C TYR A 105 26.18 6.23 -18.41
N ARG A 106 25.44 5.59 -19.30
CA ARG A 106 25.52 5.85 -20.74
C ARG A 106 24.13 6.13 -21.25
N TYR A 107 24.03 6.96 -22.28
CA TYR A 107 22.78 7.16 -23.01
C TYR A 107 22.21 5.81 -23.45
N ASP A 108 20.91 5.64 -23.25
CA ASP A 108 20.16 4.48 -23.72
C ASP A 108 18.85 4.97 -24.34
N LYS A 109 18.33 4.25 -25.34
CA LYS A 109 17.07 4.60 -25.99
C LYS A 109 15.89 4.22 -25.09
N ALA A 110 14.81 4.97 -25.20
CA ALA A 110 13.60 4.70 -24.41
C ALA A 110 12.99 3.35 -24.82
N LYS A 111 12.85 2.42 -23.86
CA LYS A 111 12.18 1.13 -24.06
C LYS A 111 10.66 1.31 -24.04
N ASN A 112 10.12 1.96 -25.07
CA ASN A 112 8.73 2.39 -25.13
C ASN A 112 7.73 1.22 -25.02
N PHE A 113 8.03 0.08 -25.63
CA PHE A 113 7.20 -1.14 -25.54
C PHE A 113 6.89 -1.50 -24.08
N TRP A 114 7.92 -1.65 -23.24
CA TRP A 114 7.76 -1.97 -21.82
C TRP A 114 7.07 -0.86 -21.03
N ARG A 115 7.41 0.40 -21.29
CA ARG A 115 6.84 1.56 -20.58
C ARG A 115 5.32 1.63 -20.74
N TYR A 116 4.84 1.48 -21.98
CA TYR A 116 3.42 1.52 -22.28
C TYR A 116 2.73 0.20 -21.93
N GLY A 117 3.42 -0.95 -22.04
CA GLY A 117 2.91 -2.23 -21.58
C GLY A 117 2.58 -2.22 -20.09
N PHE A 118 3.52 -1.78 -19.24
CA PHE A 118 3.30 -1.69 -17.79
C PHE A 118 2.32 -0.58 -17.37
N LEU A 119 2.00 0.38 -18.24
CA LEU A 119 0.96 1.39 -18.00
C LEU A 119 -0.42 0.87 -18.45
N ALA A 120 -0.50 0.25 -19.62
CA ALA A 120 -1.75 -0.22 -20.21
C ALA A 120 -2.30 -1.45 -19.48
N LEU A 121 -1.44 -2.39 -19.06
CA LEU A 121 -1.89 -3.62 -18.42
C LEU A 121 -2.71 -3.37 -17.12
N PRO A 122 -2.23 -2.58 -16.14
CA PRO A 122 -3.04 -2.26 -14.96
C PRO A 122 -4.33 -1.50 -15.28
N LEU A 123 -4.29 -0.62 -16.31
CA LEU A 123 -5.46 0.16 -16.72
C LEU A 123 -6.53 -0.72 -17.38
N LEU A 124 -6.13 -1.68 -18.23
CA LEU A 124 -7.04 -2.63 -18.86
C LEU A 124 -7.69 -3.55 -17.82
N ILE A 125 -6.93 -4.01 -16.82
CA ILE A 125 -7.46 -4.81 -15.71
C ILE A 125 -8.50 -4.00 -14.92
N LEU A 126 -8.21 -2.73 -14.65
CA LEU A 126 -9.13 -1.83 -13.95
C LEU A 126 -10.43 -1.57 -14.76
N VAL A 127 -10.31 -1.34 -16.08
CA VAL A 127 -11.48 -1.14 -16.97
C VAL A 127 -12.32 -2.41 -17.12
N ALA A 128 -11.69 -3.59 -17.06
CA ALA A 128 -12.39 -4.88 -17.09
C ALA A 128 -13.19 -5.17 -15.80
N GLY A 129 -13.25 -4.24 -14.84
CA GLY A 129 -14.00 -4.38 -13.60
C GLY A 129 -13.37 -5.33 -12.58
N LYS A 130 -12.11 -5.74 -12.80
CA LYS A 130 -11.35 -6.60 -11.90
C LYS A 130 -10.58 -5.78 -10.86
N SER A 131 -10.22 -6.44 -9.76
CA SER A 131 -9.45 -5.85 -8.64
C SER A 131 -8.18 -5.09 -9.06
N LEU A 132 -7.74 -4.16 -8.21
CA LEU A 132 -6.57 -3.29 -8.38
C LEU A 132 -5.20 -4.01 -8.39
N ILE A 133 -5.14 -5.32 -8.56
CA ILE A 133 -3.91 -6.11 -8.41
C ILE A 133 -2.73 -5.60 -9.23
N GLY A 134 -2.96 -5.26 -10.51
CA GLY A 134 -1.91 -4.76 -11.40
C GLY A 134 -1.35 -3.38 -10.96
N VAL A 135 -2.19 -2.56 -10.33
CA VAL A 135 -1.79 -1.26 -9.78
C VAL A 135 -1.08 -1.45 -8.45
N SER A 136 -1.59 -2.31 -7.57
CA SER A 136 -1.04 -2.63 -6.25
C SER A 136 0.41 -3.13 -6.31
N LEU A 137 0.72 -4.02 -7.26
CA LEU A 137 2.06 -4.63 -7.34
C LEU A 137 3.11 -3.69 -7.93
N LEU A 138 2.72 -2.78 -8.83
CA LEU A 138 3.63 -1.87 -9.54
C LEU A 138 3.62 -0.43 -9.00
N ASP A 139 2.76 -0.12 -8.02
CA ASP A 139 2.71 1.18 -7.38
C ASP A 139 3.98 1.44 -6.55
N PRO A 140 4.77 2.49 -6.87
CA PRO A 140 5.98 2.77 -6.12
C PRO A 140 5.74 3.07 -4.64
N TYR A 141 4.59 3.64 -4.27
CA TYR A 141 4.28 3.91 -2.86
C TYR A 141 4.01 2.62 -2.09
N SER A 142 3.16 1.74 -2.63
CA SER A 142 2.84 0.45 -2.00
C SER A 142 4.04 -0.49 -1.93
N ILE A 143 4.92 -0.52 -2.93
CA ILE A 143 6.20 -1.27 -2.88
C ILE A 143 7.07 -0.78 -1.72
N PHE A 144 7.21 0.54 -1.59
CA PHE A 144 7.97 1.12 -0.49
C PHE A 144 7.36 0.75 0.87
N GLY A 145 6.03 0.87 0.99
CA GLY A 145 5.31 0.51 2.21
C GLY A 145 5.52 -0.94 2.63
N ARG A 146 5.40 -1.90 1.70
CA ARG A 146 5.68 -3.33 1.97
C ARG A 146 7.12 -3.58 2.41
N ILE A 147 8.10 -2.96 1.75
CA ILE A 147 9.52 -3.12 2.13
C ILE A 147 9.75 -2.63 3.57
N PHE A 148 9.21 -1.46 3.93
CA PHE A 148 9.47 -0.88 5.26
C PHE A 148 8.61 -1.49 6.37
N SER A 149 7.35 -1.82 6.09
CA SER A 149 6.46 -2.47 7.06
C SER A 149 6.90 -3.91 7.31
N ASP A 150 7.12 -4.69 6.24
CA ASP A 150 7.37 -6.12 6.41
C ASP A 150 8.84 -6.42 6.70
N LEU A 151 9.81 -5.69 6.12
CA LEU A 151 11.24 -5.96 6.38
C LEU A 151 11.87 -4.97 7.34
N GLY A 152 11.45 -3.71 7.30
CA GLY A 152 12.04 -2.64 8.11
C GLY A 152 11.58 -2.66 9.56
N GLN A 153 10.28 -2.85 9.80
CA GLN A 153 9.69 -2.80 11.14
C GLN A 153 10.20 -3.90 12.07
N PRO A 154 10.31 -5.19 11.66
CA PRO A 154 10.88 -6.21 12.54
C PRO A 154 12.34 -5.94 12.91
N VAL A 155 13.12 -5.39 11.97
CA VAL A 155 14.51 -4.98 12.23
C VAL A 155 14.54 -3.82 13.23
N TYR A 156 13.64 -2.85 13.07
CA TYR A 156 13.53 -1.71 13.99
C TYR A 156 13.12 -2.15 15.40
N MET A 157 12.13 -3.05 15.54
CA MET A 157 11.73 -3.63 16.82
C MET A 157 12.86 -4.46 17.45
N TRP A 158 13.60 -5.24 16.65
CA TRP A 158 14.77 -5.96 17.14
C TRP A 158 15.84 -5.02 17.71
N ILE A 159 16.12 -3.90 17.03
CA ILE A 159 17.04 -2.87 17.52
C ILE A 159 16.51 -2.25 18.82
N ASN A 160 15.21 -1.91 18.87
CA ASN A 160 14.57 -1.37 20.07
C ASN A 160 14.73 -2.32 21.26
N ASN A 161 14.43 -3.61 21.08
CA ASN A 161 14.47 -4.59 22.17
C ASN A 161 15.91 -4.83 22.66
N ARG A 162 16.89 -4.79 21.76
CA ARG A 162 18.31 -4.86 22.14
C ARG A 162 18.75 -3.64 22.93
N LEU A 163 18.28 -2.45 22.53
CA LEU A 163 18.58 -1.21 23.25
C LEU A 163 17.85 -1.14 24.59
N ALA A 164 16.60 -1.61 24.66
CA ALA A 164 15.84 -1.74 25.89
C ALA A 164 16.57 -2.64 26.89
N GLY A 165 16.99 -3.84 26.48
CA GLY A 165 17.77 -4.72 27.36
C GLY A 165 19.11 -4.13 27.82
N LEU A 166 19.78 -3.34 26.96
CA LEU A 166 20.99 -2.62 27.35
C LEU A 166 20.69 -1.52 28.38
N LEU A 167 19.64 -0.72 28.18
CA LEU A 167 19.27 0.36 29.09
C LEU A 167 18.74 -0.18 30.43
N GLU A 168 17.98 -1.28 30.42
CA GLU A 168 17.56 -2.00 31.61
C GLU A 168 18.76 -2.47 32.43
N SER A 169 19.83 -2.96 31.78
CA SER A 169 21.08 -3.31 32.46
C SER A 169 21.77 -2.11 33.14
N MET A 170 21.44 -0.89 32.71
CA MET A 170 21.91 0.38 33.29
C MET A 170 20.88 1.01 34.24
N ASN A 171 19.80 0.32 34.60
CA ASN A 171 18.65 0.83 35.38
C ASN A 171 17.92 2.03 34.74
N ILE A 172 17.88 2.09 33.40
CA ILE A 172 17.18 3.14 32.64
C ILE A 172 15.98 2.52 31.93
N TYR A 173 14.77 2.79 32.41
CA TYR A 173 13.51 2.24 31.86
C TYR A 173 12.86 3.14 30.80
N ALA A 174 13.68 3.81 29.99
CA ALA A 174 13.18 4.72 28.95
C ALA A 174 12.60 3.97 27.73
N LEU A 175 12.92 2.68 27.55
CA LEU A 175 12.46 1.85 26.44
C LEU A 175 11.89 0.54 26.98
N TYR A 176 10.72 0.15 26.48
CA TYR A 176 10.10 -1.15 26.78
C TYR A 176 10.34 -2.14 25.64
N PRO A 177 10.62 -3.43 25.95
CA PRO A 177 10.67 -4.47 24.95
C PRO A 177 9.27 -4.73 24.38
N GLU A 178 9.16 -4.84 23.06
CA GLU A 178 7.92 -5.18 22.36
C GLU A 178 7.99 -6.57 21.76
N ASP A 179 6.86 -7.27 21.72
CA ASP A 179 6.81 -8.57 21.05
C ASP A 179 6.95 -8.41 19.53
N VAL A 180 7.95 -9.08 18.94
CA VAL A 180 8.15 -9.09 17.50
C VAL A 180 7.12 -10.03 16.87
N THR A 181 6.07 -9.46 16.29
CA THR A 181 5.11 -10.21 15.48
C THR A 181 5.76 -10.64 14.17
N ILE A 182 5.96 -11.95 14.02
CA ILE A 182 6.57 -12.54 12.83
C ILE A 182 5.45 -12.81 11.82
N ALA A 183 5.42 -12.06 10.72
CA ALA A 183 4.52 -12.36 9.61
C ALA A 183 4.82 -13.76 9.05
N ARG A 184 3.79 -14.51 8.63
CA ARG A 184 3.97 -15.86 8.09
C ARG A 184 4.94 -15.84 6.91
N GLY A 185 5.86 -16.82 6.81
CA GLY A 185 7.10 -16.76 6.01
C GLY A 185 6.98 -16.23 4.57
N LEU A 186 5.91 -16.52 3.83
CA LEU A 186 5.68 -15.99 2.47
C LEU A 186 5.45 -14.47 2.44
N GLY A 187 4.96 -13.88 3.53
CA GLY A 187 4.80 -12.44 3.73
C GLY A 187 6.12 -11.68 3.65
N TYR A 188 7.27 -12.30 3.97
CA TYR A 188 8.58 -11.68 3.80
C TYR A 188 9.21 -11.92 2.42
N ILE A 189 8.86 -13.03 1.76
CA ILE A 189 9.45 -13.42 0.47
C ILE A 189 9.14 -12.39 -0.60
N ILE A 190 7.88 -11.94 -0.70
CA ILE A 190 7.48 -10.99 -1.75
C ILE A 190 8.17 -9.62 -1.57
N PRO A 191 8.11 -8.96 -0.40
CA PRO A 191 8.84 -7.71 -0.15
C PRO A 191 10.35 -7.85 -0.38
N PHE A 192 10.95 -8.99 -0.02
CA PHE A 192 12.37 -9.25 -0.25
C PHE A 192 12.71 -9.30 -1.74
N ILE A 193 11.91 -10.01 -2.54
CA ILE A 193 12.04 -10.05 -4.00
C ILE A 193 11.87 -8.64 -4.59
N MET A 194 10.87 -7.89 -4.12
CA MET A 194 10.67 -6.51 -4.57
C MET A 194 11.87 -5.61 -4.27
N LEU A 195 12.41 -5.70 -3.05
CA LEU A 195 13.63 -4.98 -2.66
C LEU A 195 14.81 -5.38 -3.55
N ALA A 196 15.03 -6.68 -3.76
CA ALA A 196 16.11 -7.19 -4.60
C ALA A 196 16.03 -6.66 -6.04
N ILE A 197 14.83 -6.67 -6.65
CA ILE A 197 14.59 -6.14 -8.00
C ILE A 197 14.87 -4.63 -8.05
N VAL A 198 14.32 -3.85 -7.11
CA VAL A 198 14.51 -2.38 -7.10
C VAL A 198 15.96 -2.01 -6.88
N VAL A 199 16.66 -2.72 -5.99
CA VAL A 199 18.09 -2.58 -5.73
C VAL A 199 18.87 -2.93 -6.98
N TRP A 200 18.64 -4.08 -7.60
CA TRP A 200 19.34 -4.51 -8.82
C TRP A 200 19.18 -3.53 -9.98
N PHE A 201 17.96 -3.05 -10.23
CA PHE A 201 17.68 -2.03 -11.25
C PHE A 201 18.37 -0.70 -10.96
N SER A 202 18.40 -0.29 -9.68
CA SER A 202 19.05 0.95 -9.29
C SER A 202 20.58 0.85 -9.38
N PHE A 203 21.15 -0.27 -8.94
CA PHE A 203 22.57 -0.56 -9.10
C PHE A 203 22.99 -0.59 -10.56
N SER A 204 22.18 -1.17 -11.45
CA SER A 204 22.54 -1.33 -12.87
C SER A 204 22.54 0.00 -13.63
N ARG A 205 21.42 0.75 -13.60
CA ARG A 205 21.20 1.92 -14.45
C ARG A 205 20.59 3.13 -13.71
N GLY A 206 20.65 3.15 -12.38
CA GLY A 206 20.22 4.28 -11.55
C GLY A 206 18.71 4.35 -11.33
N ARG A 207 17.97 4.84 -12.33
CA ARG A 207 16.50 5.06 -12.27
C ARG A 207 15.71 4.17 -13.22
N LEU A 208 16.18 2.95 -13.47
CA LEU A 208 15.57 2.04 -14.46
C LEU A 208 14.11 1.70 -14.14
N TYR A 209 13.79 1.44 -12.87
CA TYR A 209 12.42 1.16 -12.43
C TYR A 209 11.46 2.32 -12.78
N CYS A 210 11.78 3.55 -12.34
CA CYS A 210 10.96 4.74 -12.61
C CYS A 210 10.84 5.07 -14.12
N ASN A 211 11.81 4.64 -14.94
CA ASN A 211 11.86 4.96 -16.37
C ASN A 211 11.25 3.88 -17.26
N THR A 212 11.08 2.64 -16.79
CA THR A 212 10.66 1.51 -17.62
C THR A 212 9.50 0.70 -17.03
N VAL A 213 9.46 0.52 -15.71
CA VAL A 213 8.50 -0.40 -15.06
C VAL A 213 7.37 0.35 -14.36
N CYS A 214 7.68 1.48 -13.71
CA CYS A 214 6.72 2.22 -12.91
C CYS A 214 5.61 2.86 -13.79
N PRO A 215 4.32 2.48 -13.63
CA PRO A 215 3.21 3.04 -14.40
C PRO A 215 3.02 4.53 -14.13
N VAL A 216 3.10 4.94 -12.85
CA VAL A 216 3.05 6.36 -12.45
C VAL A 216 4.21 7.14 -13.09
N GLY A 217 5.40 6.55 -13.11
CA GLY A 217 6.55 7.12 -13.79
C GLY A 217 6.27 7.34 -15.29
N THR A 218 5.75 6.34 -15.99
CA THR A 218 5.38 6.48 -17.42
C THR A 218 4.36 7.60 -17.62
N LEU A 219 3.26 7.58 -16.87
CA LEU A 219 2.19 8.60 -16.93
C LEU A 219 2.74 10.02 -16.74
N LEU A 220 3.50 10.25 -15.67
CA LEU A 220 4.06 11.57 -15.35
C LEU A 220 5.04 12.12 -16.38
N GLY A 221 5.52 11.34 -17.35
CA GLY A 221 6.20 11.95 -18.51
C GLY A 221 5.72 11.59 -19.86
N LEU A 222 4.47 11.17 -19.94
CA LEU A 222 3.64 11.74 -20.99
C LEU A 222 3.36 13.21 -20.64
N LEU A 223 3.02 13.51 -19.38
CA LEU A 223 2.77 14.87 -18.91
C LEU A 223 4.02 15.77 -18.94
N SER A 224 5.19 15.29 -18.55
CA SER A 224 6.43 16.10 -18.61
C SER A 224 6.86 16.54 -20.02
N ARG A 225 6.26 16.01 -21.11
CA ARG A 225 6.53 16.48 -22.48
C ARG A 225 5.99 17.88 -22.77
N ILE A 226 4.98 18.32 -22.00
CA ILE A 226 4.45 19.68 -22.07
C ILE A 226 5.06 20.60 -21.00
N SER A 227 6.08 20.13 -20.27
CA SER A 227 6.65 20.88 -19.15
C SER A 227 7.13 22.27 -19.56
N VAL A 228 6.81 23.28 -18.73
CA VAL A 228 7.21 24.67 -18.95
C VAL A 228 8.72 24.81 -18.77
N PHE A 229 9.28 24.32 -17.67
CA PHE A 229 10.71 24.42 -17.41
C PHE A 229 11.45 23.15 -17.81
N ARG A 230 12.48 23.32 -18.65
CA ARG A 230 13.27 22.23 -19.23
C ARG A 230 14.76 22.48 -19.10
N ILE A 231 15.48 21.40 -18.83
CA ILE A 231 16.93 21.28 -19.01
C ILE A 231 17.24 21.30 -20.52
N ARG A 232 17.92 22.35 -20.99
CA ARG A 232 18.38 22.49 -22.38
C ARG A 232 19.90 22.53 -22.44
N MET A 233 20.45 22.11 -23.58
CA MET A 233 21.86 22.25 -23.89
C MET A 233 22.04 23.40 -24.87
N ILE A 234 22.97 24.30 -24.57
CA ILE A 234 23.35 25.42 -25.43
C ILE A 234 24.47 24.93 -26.32
N GLU A 235 24.21 24.85 -27.63
CA GLU A 235 25.15 24.32 -28.61
C GLU A 235 26.47 25.10 -28.62
N SER A 236 26.40 26.43 -28.59
CA SER A 236 27.58 27.32 -28.62
C SER A 236 28.53 27.15 -27.42
N ARG A 237 28.07 26.60 -26.29
CA ARG A 237 28.90 26.38 -25.09
C ARG A 237 29.29 24.91 -24.88
N CYS A 238 28.73 23.98 -25.66
CA CYS A 238 28.90 22.56 -25.41
C CYS A 238 30.18 22.00 -26.05
N THR A 239 31.18 21.67 -25.22
CA THR A 239 32.43 21.02 -25.67
C THR A 239 32.33 19.51 -25.88
N LYS A 240 31.11 18.93 -25.83
CA LYS A 240 30.86 17.48 -25.95
C LYS A 240 31.71 16.60 -24.99
N CYS A 241 32.06 17.10 -23.80
CA CYS A 241 32.88 16.38 -22.82
C CYS A 241 32.19 15.17 -22.12
N ALA A 242 30.91 14.89 -22.42
CA ALA A 242 30.11 13.77 -21.89
C ALA A 242 29.92 13.69 -20.35
N LYS A 243 30.46 14.61 -19.55
CA LYS A 243 30.30 14.62 -18.07
C LYS A 243 28.83 14.57 -17.63
N CYS A 244 27.97 15.31 -18.32
CA CYS A 244 26.52 15.32 -18.06
C CYS A 244 25.84 13.97 -18.31
N VAL A 245 26.26 13.24 -19.35
CA VAL A 245 25.76 11.91 -19.71
C VAL A 245 26.11 10.92 -18.60
N PHE A 246 27.36 10.93 -18.14
CA PHE A 246 27.81 10.05 -17.05
C PHE A 246 27.15 10.38 -15.70
N ALA A 247 26.70 11.62 -15.49
CA ALA A 247 25.97 12.02 -14.29
C ALA A 247 24.45 11.77 -14.36
N CYS A 248 23.90 11.53 -15.55
CA CYS A 248 22.47 11.36 -15.77
C CYS A 248 21.99 9.98 -15.30
N LYS A 249 21.39 9.94 -14.11
CA LYS A 249 20.78 8.74 -13.51
C LYS A 249 19.64 8.14 -14.33
N ALA A 250 19.02 8.94 -15.19
CA ALA A 250 17.93 8.52 -16.08
C ALA A 250 18.43 8.03 -17.45
N SER A 251 19.73 8.17 -17.76
CA SER A 251 20.32 7.78 -19.06
C SER A 251 19.60 8.40 -20.28
N CYS A 252 19.13 9.65 -20.14
CA CYS A 252 18.25 10.33 -21.09
C CYS A 252 18.87 11.53 -21.84
N ILE A 253 20.19 11.73 -21.73
CA ILE A 253 20.91 12.83 -22.41
C ILE A 253 21.58 12.25 -23.65
N ASP A 254 21.20 12.72 -24.83
CA ASP A 254 21.81 12.36 -26.11
C ASP A 254 22.81 13.45 -26.52
N LEU A 255 24.09 13.14 -26.40
CA LEU A 255 25.17 14.07 -26.73
C LEU A 255 25.34 14.29 -28.23
N LYS A 256 24.87 13.35 -29.07
CA LYS A 256 25.01 13.47 -30.53
C LYS A 256 24.07 14.54 -31.08
N ASN A 257 22.83 14.51 -30.61
CA ASN A 257 21.75 15.42 -31.03
C ASN A 257 21.61 16.64 -30.12
N LEU A 258 22.45 16.78 -29.09
CA LEU A 258 22.34 17.81 -28.05
C LEU A 258 20.92 17.92 -27.48
N ASP A 259 20.28 16.76 -27.27
CA ASP A 259 18.91 16.66 -26.77
C ASP A 259 18.82 15.96 -25.41
N VAL A 260 17.79 16.32 -24.64
CA VAL A 260 17.45 15.67 -23.38
C VAL A 260 16.02 15.15 -23.47
N ASP A 261 15.85 13.83 -23.39
CA ASP A 261 14.54 13.21 -23.45
C ASP A 261 13.76 13.48 -22.14
N PHE A 262 12.88 14.50 -22.20
CA PHE A 262 12.01 14.90 -21.09
C PHE A 262 10.98 13.86 -20.71
N SER A 263 10.68 12.91 -21.59
CA SER A 263 9.83 11.79 -21.23
C SER A 263 10.50 10.85 -20.24
N ARG A 264 11.81 10.94 -20.01
CA ARG A 264 12.54 10.10 -19.02
C ARG A 264 13.28 10.91 -17.97
N CYS A 265 13.53 12.20 -18.21
CA CYS A 265 14.19 13.06 -17.26
C CYS A 265 13.39 13.15 -15.94
N VAL A 266 14.01 12.74 -14.83
CA VAL A 266 13.42 12.79 -13.48
C VAL A 266 13.68 14.11 -12.74
N GLY A 267 14.24 15.13 -13.41
CA GLY A 267 14.50 16.43 -12.76
C GLY A 267 15.50 16.38 -11.59
N CYS A 268 16.48 15.47 -11.62
CA CYS A 268 17.43 15.31 -10.50
C CYS A 268 18.51 16.41 -10.40
N PHE A 269 18.65 17.25 -11.44
CA PHE A 269 19.60 18.37 -11.52
C PHE A 269 21.09 18.02 -11.36
N ASN A 270 21.49 16.75 -11.50
CA ASN A 270 22.91 16.38 -11.44
C ASN A 270 23.72 16.93 -12.61
N CYS A 271 23.13 16.99 -13.81
CA CYS A 271 23.80 17.49 -15.01
C CYS A 271 24.21 18.97 -14.89
N LEU A 272 23.39 19.78 -14.21
CA LEU A 272 23.67 21.21 -13.95
C LEU A 272 24.91 21.42 -13.08
N GLN A 273 25.22 20.49 -12.17
CA GLN A 273 26.36 20.62 -11.27
C GLN A 273 27.69 20.13 -11.86
N VAL A 274 27.67 19.27 -12.87
CA VAL A 274 28.90 18.65 -13.42
C VAL A 274 29.39 19.30 -14.71
N CYS A 275 28.61 20.22 -15.28
CA CYS A 275 28.95 20.91 -16.52
C CYS A 275 29.95 22.05 -16.21
N PRO A 276 31.20 21.99 -16.71
CA PRO A 276 32.18 23.05 -16.48
C PRO A 276 31.87 24.33 -17.27
N GLU A 277 31.29 24.19 -18.46
CA GLU A 277 31.04 25.30 -19.39
C GLU A 277 29.67 25.98 -19.19
N ASP A 278 28.91 25.58 -18.18
CA ASP A 278 27.52 26.03 -17.96
C ASP A 278 26.64 25.90 -19.24
N ALA A 279 26.96 24.90 -20.07
CA ALA A 279 26.27 24.62 -21.33
C ALA A 279 24.90 23.95 -21.11
N ILE A 280 24.61 23.50 -19.88
CA ILE A 280 23.33 22.88 -19.52
C ILE A 280 22.60 23.82 -18.58
N LYS A 281 21.48 24.38 -19.04
CA LYS A 281 20.66 25.31 -18.25
C LYS A 281 19.25 24.79 -18.03
N TYR A 282 18.63 25.17 -16.91
CA TYR A 282 17.21 24.98 -16.65
C TYR A 282 16.43 26.25 -17.01
N LEU A 283 15.71 26.23 -18.13
CA LEU A 283 15.06 27.39 -18.74
C LEU A 283 13.60 27.10 -19.11
N PRO A 284 12.72 28.12 -19.15
CA PRO A 284 11.37 27.96 -19.65
C PRO A 284 11.37 27.65 -21.17
N ALA A 285 10.39 26.86 -21.62
CA ALA A 285 10.33 26.32 -22.98
C ALA A 285 10.23 27.42 -24.06
N SER A 286 9.67 28.58 -23.71
CA SER A 286 9.53 29.76 -24.57
C SER A 286 10.83 30.56 -24.72
N ARG A 287 11.81 30.42 -23.82
CA ARG A 287 13.12 31.08 -23.96
C ARG A 287 14.05 30.14 -24.73
N VAL A 288 14.06 30.28 -26.04
CA VAL A 288 15.27 30.05 -26.82
C VAL A 288 16.12 31.29 -26.59
N GLU A 289 17.25 31.19 -25.89
CA GLU A 289 18.22 32.30 -25.92
C GLU A 289 18.59 32.47 -27.40
N PRO A 290 18.30 33.63 -28.04
CA PRO A 290 18.78 33.87 -29.39
C PRO A 290 20.31 33.85 -29.34
N ASP A 291 20.90 33.24 -30.36
CA ASP A 291 22.34 33.17 -30.54
C ASP A 291 22.89 34.59 -30.68
N ILE A 292 23.44 35.15 -29.60
CA ILE A 292 24.09 36.46 -29.62
C ILE A 292 25.51 36.25 -30.18
N SER A 293 25.61 36.04 -31.50
CA SER A 293 26.77 36.43 -32.33
C SER A 293 26.65 35.90 -33.77
N VAL A 294 25.67 36.35 -34.55
CA VAL A 294 25.79 36.27 -36.02
C VAL A 294 25.22 37.56 -36.63
N GLN A 295 26.09 38.36 -37.24
CA GLN A 295 25.68 39.51 -38.05
C GLN A 295 24.89 39.02 -39.27
N PRO A 296 23.86 39.74 -39.72
CA PRO A 296 22.97 39.25 -40.77
C PRO A 296 23.69 39.21 -42.12
N VAL A 297 23.78 38.00 -42.70
CA VAL A 297 24.07 37.80 -44.12
C VAL A 297 22.79 38.09 -44.90
N GLN A 298 22.87 39.00 -45.87
CA GLN A 298 21.77 39.32 -46.79
C GLN A 298 21.45 38.09 -47.65
N ILE A 299 20.17 37.71 -47.71
CA ILE A 299 19.68 36.64 -48.59
C ILE A 299 18.87 37.29 -49.71
N ASP A 300 19.24 36.96 -50.95
CA ASP A 300 18.58 37.39 -52.17
C ASP A 300 17.12 36.90 -52.25
N THR A 301 16.25 37.81 -52.67
CA THR A 301 14.78 37.69 -52.74
C THR A 301 14.25 36.70 -53.80
N ALA A 302 15.10 35.88 -54.43
CA ALA A 302 14.68 34.97 -55.49
C ALA A 302 14.24 33.57 -55.00
N GLU A 303 14.56 33.19 -53.76
CA GLU A 303 14.26 31.84 -53.25
C GLU A 303 12.95 31.76 -52.42
N GLN A 304 12.37 32.93 -52.08
CA GLN A 304 11.12 33.01 -51.33
C GLN A 304 9.87 32.66 -52.15
N GLU A 305 9.91 32.77 -53.48
CA GLU A 305 8.74 32.48 -54.33
C GLU A 305 8.49 30.98 -54.58
N ARG A 306 9.46 30.09 -54.32
CA ARG A 306 9.29 28.65 -54.61
C ARG A 306 8.60 27.85 -53.50
N VAL A 307 8.60 28.33 -52.26
CA VAL A 307 8.10 27.55 -51.11
C VAL A 307 6.58 27.72 -50.89
N GLN A 308 5.98 28.78 -51.45
CA GLN A 308 4.57 29.11 -51.21
C GLN A 308 3.56 28.24 -51.98
N LYS A 309 4.02 27.39 -52.92
CA LYS A 309 3.14 26.59 -53.80
C LYS A 309 2.76 25.21 -53.29
N ASN A 310 3.29 24.74 -52.15
CA ASN A 310 3.02 23.39 -51.62
C ASN A 310 2.17 23.35 -50.33
N ALA A 311 1.57 24.48 -49.92
CA ALA A 311 0.73 24.58 -48.72
C ALA A 311 -0.76 24.26 -48.95
N GLY A 312 -1.13 23.65 -50.09
CA GLY A 312 -2.54 23.45 -50.49
C GLY A 312 -3.11 22.03 -50.38
N ARG A 313 -2.45 21.09 -49.69
CA ARG A 313 -2.91 19.67 -49.66
C ARG A 313 -2.87 19.00 -48.28
N ARG A 314 -2.97 19.76 -47.19
CA ARG A 314 -3.00 19.19 -45.81
C ARG A 314 -4.15 19.66 -44.91
N GLU A 315 -5.09 20.46 -45.40
CA GLU A 315 -6.29 20.87 -44.64
C GLU A 315 -7.53 19.97 -44.86
N ALA A 316 -7.45 18.93 -45.70
CA ALA A 316 -8.59 18.05 -45.99
C ALA A 316 -8.74 16.86 -45.02
N ILE A 317 -7.81 16.61 -44.10
CA ILE A 317 -7.83 15.41 -43.23
C ILE A 317 -8.26 15.73 -41.78
N GLY A 318 -8.18 17.00 -41.36
CA GLY A 318 -8.57 17.44 -40.02
C GLY A 318 -10.07 17.59 -39.78
N ARG A 319 -10.90 17.51 -40.82
CA ARG A 319 -12.36 17.74 -40.72
C ARG A 319 -13.23 16.48 -40.66
N MET A 320 -12.65 15.28 -40.75
CA MET A 320 -13.42 14.02 -40.63
C MET A 320 -13.43 13.40 -39.22
N PHE A 321 -12.64 13.90 -38.26
CA PHE A 321 -12.55 13.26 -36.94
C PHE A 321 -13.44 13.90 -35.86
N VAL A 322 -14.07 15.04 -36.16
CA VAL A 322 -14.94 15.79 -35.22
C VAL A 322 -16.43 15.49 -35.44
N ALA A 323 -16.80 14.75 -36.50
CA ALA A 323 -18.19 14.42 -36.83
C ALA A 323 -18.66 13.02 -36.38
N GLY A 324 -17.87 12.27 -35.60
CA GLY A 324 -18.16 10.88 -35.22
C GLY A 324 -18.75 10.67 -33.82
N LEU A 325 -18.96 11.72 -33.03
CA LEU A 325 -19.33 11.63 -31.61
C LEU A 325 -20.79 12.02 -31.29
N ALA A 326 -21.69 11.95 -32.28
CA ALA A 326 -23.06 12.44 -32.14
C ALA A 326 -24.17 11.40 -32.41
N LEU A 327 -23.89 10.09 -32.39
CA LEU A 327 -24.93 9.07 -32.61
C LEU A 327 -24.73 7.85 -31.70
N ALA A 328 -25.32 7.88 -30.51
CA ALA A 328 -25.98 6.74 -29.86
C ALA A 328 -26.53 7.18 -28.50
N GLY A 329 -27.71 7.81 -28.51
CA GLY A 329 -28.60 7.79 -27.34
C GLY A 329 -29.44 6.52 -27.40
N VAL A 330 -29.53 5.77 -26.29
CA VAL A 330 -30.60 4.79 -26.07
C VAL A 330 -31.04 4.82 -24.61
N SER A 331 -32.36 4.76 -24.47
CA SER A 331 -33.25 5.09 -23.36
C SER A 331 -33.47 3.94 -22.36
N GLN A 332 -34.01 4.31 -21.19
CA GLN A 332 -34.67 3.45 -20.19
C GLN A 332 -35.82 2.60 -20.78
N ARG A 333 -35.99 1.38 -20.22
CA ARG A 333 -37.23 0.63 -19.83
C ARG A 333 -36.78 -0.76 -19.33
N VAL A 334 -36.97 -1.17 -18.06
CA VAL A 334 -38.19 -1.58 -17.32
C VAL A 334 -38.70 -2.98 -17.73
N PHE A 335 -38.62 -3.89 -16.74
CA PHE A 335 -39.44 -5.07 -16.40
C PHE A 335 -40.04 -5.97 -17.50
N SER A 336 -39.72 -7.27 -17.44
CA SER A 336 -40.69 -8.34 -17.07
C SER A 336 -40.04 -9.74 -17.00
N GLN A 337 -40.18 -10.34 -15.81
CA GLN A 337 -40.37 -11.77 -15.38
C GLN A 337 -40.56 -12.85 -16.49
N ASP A 338 -40.23 -14.14 -16.33
CA ASP A 338 -40.50 -15.07 -15.20
C ASP A 338 -39.80 -16.49 -15.41
N PRO A 339 -40.04 -17.58 -14.63
CA PRO A 339 -38.99 -18.36 -13.95
C PRO A 339 -38.98 -19.90 -14.23
N ALA A 340 -38.36 -20.68 -13.33
CA ALA A 340 -38.25 -22.16 -13.18
C ALA A 340 -36.87 -22.74 -13.60
N SER A 341 -36.22 -23.65 -12.87
CA SER A 341 -36.68 -24.68 -11.92
C SER A 341 -35.59 -25.07 -10.91
N ALA A 342 -36.02 -25.57 -9.75
CA ALA A 342 -35.26 -26.10 -8.62
C ALA A 342 -34.66 -27.50 -8.90
N ASP A 343 -33.67 -27.93 -8.10
CA ASP A 343 -33.74 -29.19 -7.29
C ASP A 343 -32.46 -29.46 -6.44
N PRO A 344 -32.52 -30.33 -5.40
CA PRO A 344 -31.88 -30.15 -4.08
C PRO A 344 -30.86 -31.24 -3.69
N VAL A 345 -29.98 -30.98 -2.69
CA VAL A 345 -29.16 -32.01 -1.95
C VAL A 345 -28.69 -31.38 -0.61
N THR A 346 -29.34 -31.61 0.53
CA THR A 346 -29.17 -32.64 1.61
C THR A 346 -27.97 -32.48 2.57
N GLU A 347 -28.25 -32.85 3.83
CA GLU A 347 -27.67 -32.48 5.12
C GLU A 347 -26.35 -33.20 5.53
N ASN A 348 -25.48 -32.47 6.27
CA ASN A 348 -24.75 -32.75 7.55
C ASN A 348 -24.23 -34.17 7.93
N PRO A 349 -23.38 -34.36 9.00
CA PRO A 349 -22.77 -33.41 9.96
C PRO A 349 -21.26 -33.66 10.24
N ALA A 350 -20.77 -32.97 11.28
CA ALA A 350 -19.42 -32.76 11.79
C ALA A 350 -18.75 -33.93 12.56
N HIS A 351 -17.44 -33.78 12.82
CA HIS A 351 -16.49 -34.71 13.49
C HIS A 351 -16.48 -34.59 15.04
N THR A 352 -15.39 -34.82 15.84
CA THR A 352 -15.18 -34.42 17.28
C THR A 352 -13.75 -34.71 17.85
N PRO A 353 -13.16 -33.85 18.72
CA PRO A 353 -11.88 -33.96 19.47
C PRO A 353 -11.63 -33.16 20.79
N GLU A 354 -10.46 -33.35 21.41
CA GLU A 354 -10.14 -33.15 22.83
C GLU A 354 -8.65 -32.71 23.07
N GLN A 355 -8.41 -31.52 23.65
CA GLN A 355 -7.43 -30.72 24.47
C GLN A 355 -6.00 -30.94 24.87
N ILE A 356 -5.43 -29.74 25.12
CA ILE A 356 -4.14 -29.51 25.70
C ILE A 356 -3.93 -28.17 26.46
N LYS A 357 -2.80 -28.09 27.18
CA LYS A 357 -2.35 -27.27 28.33
C LYS A 357 -1.38 -26.14 27.96
N THR A 358 -1.42 -25.03 28.71
CA THR A 358 -0.70 -23.74 28.56
C THR A 358 0.71 -23.66 29.23
N ASP A 359 1.66 -22.84 28.71
CA ASP A 359 3.09 -22.73 29.11
C ASP A 359 3.59 -21.26 28.95
N THR A 360 4.57 -20.86 29.76
CA THR A 360 4.82 -19.51 30.35
C THR A 360 5.55 -18.45 29.49
N THR A 361 5.41 -18.51 28.17
CA THR A 361 5.73 -17.35 27.31
C THR A 361 4.39 -16.75 26.87
N GLY A 362 4.27 -15.46 26.55
CA GLY A 362 3.03 -14.92 25.94
C GLY A 362 2.60 -15.59 24.62
N LYS A 363 3.19 -16.72 24.25
CA LYS A 363 2.74 -17.68 23.25
C LYS A 363 2.00 -18.82 23.96
N PHE A 364 0.78 -19.11 23.48
CA PHE A 364 0.14 -20.39 23.72
C PHE A 364 1.15 -21.52 23.42
N PRO A 365 1.30 -22.52 24.31
CA PRO A 365 2.20 -23.63 24.05
C PRO A 365 1.89 -24.28 22.73
N THR A 366 2.98 -24.59 22.06
CA THR A 366 3.00 -25.33 20.81
C THR A 366 2.77 -26.82 21.06
N ASN A 367 3.08 -27.31 22.27
CA ASN A 367 2.72 -28.65 22.74
C ASN A 367 1.48 -28.58 23.58
N VAL A 368 0.51 -27.94 22.96
CA VAL A 368 -0.83 -28.32 23.21
C VAL A 368 -0.84 -29.70 22.43
N GLU A 369 -0.93 -30.87 23.08
CA GLU A 369 -1.31 -32.24 22.65
C GLU A 369 -2.71 -32.79 23.08
N ASN A 370 -3.61 -32.92 22.11
CA ASN A 370 -5.04 -33.15 22.31
C ASN A 370 -5.25 -34.64 22.70
N LYS A 371 -5.84 -34.97 23.87
CA LYS A 371 -6.24 -36.36 24.24
C LYS A 371 -7.11 -37.05 23.13
N ILE A 372 -7.91 -36.32 22.33
CA ILE A 372 -8.57 -36.78 21.08
C ILE A 372 -8.19 -35.74 20.00
N PRO A 373 -7.53 -36.13 18.92
CA PRO A 373 -7.13 -35.17 17.89
C PRO A 373 -8.31 -34.57 17.13
N THR A 374 -8.27 -33.26 16.83
CA THR A 374 -9.31 -32.62 16.00
C THR A 374 -9.27 -33.04 14.57
N GLU A 375 -10.39 -33.55 14.10
CA GLU A 375 -10.54 -33.93 12.71
C GLU A 375 -11.25 -32.82 11.91
N ILE A 376 -12.15 -32.01 12.51
CA ILE A 376 -13.00 -31.02 11.78
C ILE A 376 -12.25 -29.76 11.42
N PRO A 377 -11.96 -29.49 10.14
CA PRO A 377 -11.45 -28.19 9.76
C PRO A 377 -12.58 -27.13 9.81
N PRO A 378 -12.30 -25.91 10.29
CA PRO A 378 -13.26 -24.82 10.21
C PRO A 378 -13.54 -24.44 8.76
N VAL A 379 -14.82 -24.31 8.40
CA VAL A 379 -15.24 -23.88 7.07
C VAL A 379 -15.51 -22.38 7.09
N LYS A 380 -14.59 -21.60 6.50
CA LYS A 380 -14.74 -20.14 6.37
C LYS A 380 -15.22 -19.82 4.95
N ASN A 381 -16.44 -19.28 4.84
CA ASN A 381 -17.02 -18.88 3.57
C ASN A 381 -16.39 -17.57 3.07
N PHE A 382 -16.15 -16.64 3.99
CA PHE A 382 -15.46 -15.40 3.67
C PHE A 382 -14.33 -15.11 4.65
N PRO A 383 -13.20 -14.58 4.14
CA PRO A 383 -12.14 -14.09 5.02
C PRO A 383 -12.60 -12.87 5.81
N VAL A 384 -12.19 -12.81 7.06
CA VAL A 384 -12.48 -11.66 7.93
C VAL A 384 -11.56 -10.50 7.55
N ARG A 385 -12.15 -9.32 7.35
CA ARG A 385 -11.47 -8.10 6.89
C ARG A 385 -11.35 -7.08 8.01
N PRO A 386 -10.45 -6.08 7.89
CA PRO A 386 -10.35 -5.00 8.86
C PRO A 386 -11.67 -4.23 9.05
N PRO A 387 -11.99 -3.78 10.28
CA PRO A 387 -13.17 -2.94 10.51
C PRO A 387 -13.12 -1.68 9.65
N GLY A 388 -14.26 -1.28 9.09
CA GLY A 388 -14.35 -0.14 8.16
C GLY A 388 -14.12 -0.50 6.68
N SER A 389 -13.86 -1.77 6.33
CA SER A 389 -13.69 -2.18 4.92
C SER A 389 -14.98 -2.29 4.10
N LEU A 390 -16.15 -2.17 4.76
CA LEU A 390 -17.52 -2.38 4.25
C LEU A 390 -17.84 -3.76 3.69
N GLY A 391 -17.05 -4.31 2.76
CA GLY A 391 -17.30 -5.63 2.17
C GLY A 391 -16.19 -6.08 1.23
N LEU A 392 -16.26 -7.32 0.77
CA LEU A 392 -15.19 -7.95 -0.03
C LEU A 392 -14.87 -7.13 -1.30
N ARG A 393 -15.93 -6.80 -2.06
CA ARG A 393 -15.79 -6.09 -3.33
C ARG A 393 -15.27 -4.66 -3.15
N HIS A 394 -15.70 -3.95 -2.11
CA HIS A 394 -15.18 -2.62 -1.80
C HIS A 394 -13.69 -2.70 -1.50
N PHE A 395 -13.32 -3.62 -0.61
CA PHE A 395 -11.97 -3.73 -0.10
C PHE A 395 -10.98 -4.13 -1.20
N ASN A 396 -11.29 -5.18 -1.97
CA ASN A 396 -10.45 -5.65 -3.07
C ASN A 396 -10.20 -4.55 -4.11
N ASN A 397 -11.22 -3.75 -4.41
CA ASN A 397 -11.14 -2.69 -5.42
C ASN A 397 -10.50 -1.38 -4.95
N ARG A 398 -10.10 -1.26 -3.67
CA ARG A 398 -9.51 -0.02 -3.13
C ARG A 398 -8.21 -0.21 -2.36
N CYS A 399 -7.96 -1.41 -1.86
CA CYS A 399 -6.74 -1.70 -1.10
C CYS A 399 -5.56 -1.92 -2.04
N THR A 400 -4.52 -1.09 -1.92
CA THR A 400 -3.27 -1.22 -2.69
C THR A 400 -2.24 -2.10 -2.01
N ALA A 401 -2.60 -2.81 -0.94
CA ALA A 401 -1.68 -3.63 -0.15
C ALA A 401 -0.40 -2.85 0.22
N CYS A 402 -0.54 -1.61 0.71
CA CYS A 402 0.59 -0.78 1.15
C CYS A 402 1.15 -1.17 2.53
N HIS A 403 0.42 -2.03 3.25
CA HIS A 403 0.75 -2.60 4.57
C HIS A 403 0.85 -1.59 5.72
N LEU A 404 0.46 -0.33 5.52
CA LEU A 404 0.45 0.66 6.59
C LEU A 404 -0.49 0.29 7.76
N CYS A 405 -1.62 -0.37 7.48
CA CYS A 405 -2.50 -0.87 8.55
C CYS A 405 -1.99 -2.14 9.22
N ILE A 406 -1.14 -2.93 8.54
CA ILE A 406 -0.48 -4.09 9.15
C ILE A 406 0.55 -3.59 10.16
N SER A 407 1.41 -2.64 9.76
CA SER A 407 2.42 -2.09 10.66
C SER A 407 1.83 -1.28 11.82
N ALA A 408 0.69 -0.62 11.61
CA ALA A 408 0.00 0.12 12.67
C ALA A 408 -0.90 -0.75 13.57
N CYS A 409 -1.00 -2.06 13.36
CA CYS A 409 -1.85 -2.94 14.15
C CYS A 409 -1.14 -3.36 15.45
N PRO A 410 -1.59 -2.92 16.64
CA PRO A 410 -0.88 -3.20 17.89
C PRO A 410 -0.90 -4.70 18.24
N THR A 411 -1.98 -5.41 17.93
CA THR A 411 -2.08 -6.85 18.18
C THR A 411 -1.39 -7.69 17.10
N GLY A 412 -1.09 -7.12 15.93
CA GLY A 412 -0.55 -7.87 14.79
C GLY A 412 -1.53 -8.89 14.20
N VAL A 413 -2.84 -8.79 14.48
CA VAL A 413 -3.86 -9.68 13.88
C VAL A 413 -3.98 -9.51 12.37
N LEU A 414 -3.65 -8.33 11.85
CA LEU A 414 -3.66 -8.07 10.42
C LEU A 414 -2.43 -8.67 9.76
N GLN A 415 -2.65 -9.64 8.87
CA GLN A 415 -1.60 -10.34 8.14
C GLN A 415 -1.80 -10.20 6.62
N PRO A 416 -0.73 -10.17 5.81
CA PRO A 416 -0.85 -10.18 4.36
C PRO A 416 -1.54 -11.46 3.89
N SER A 417 -2.57 -11.34 3.07
CA SER A 417 -3.21 -12.48 2.42
C SER A 417 -2.31 -13.10 1.34
N LEU A 418 -2.48 -14.39 1.12
CA LEU A 418 -1.96 -15.14 -0.01
C LEU A 418 -3.10 -15.49 -0.97
N ASN A 419 -4.08 -16.25 -0.48
CA ASN A 419 -5.17 -16.80 -1.29
C ASN A 419 -6.57 -16.51 -0.70
N GLU A 420 -6.64 -15.90 0.48
CA GLU A 420 -7.87 -15.66 1.25
C GLU A 420 -8.87 -14.81 0.45
N TYR A 421 -8.38 -13.79 -0.26
CA TYR A 421 -9.17 -12.92 -1.14
C TYR A 421 -9.16 -13.37 -2.61
N GLY A 422 -8.68 -14.59 -2.89
CA GLY A 422 -8.33 -15.06 -4.22
C GLY A 422 -7.14 -14.31 -4.81
N LEU A 423 -6.84 -14.58 -6.09
CA LEU A 423 -5.75 -13.92 -6.80
C LEU A 423 -5.90 -12.39 -6.80
N GLU A 424 -7.12 -11.89 -6.76
CA GLU A 424 -7.43 -10.45 -6.81
C GLU A 424 -6.98 -9.65 -5.59
N GLY A 425 -6.86 -10.28 -4.43
CA GLY A 425 -6.53 -9.62 -3.19
C GLY A 425 -5.22 -10.09 -2.58
N ILE A 426 -4.27 -10.61 -3.37
CA ILE A 426 -2.92 -10.98 -2.91
C ILE A 426 -2.28 -9.80 -2.15
N LEU A 427 -1.68 -10.09 -0.99
CA LEU A 427 -1.05 -9.15 -0.05
C LEU A 427 -2.02 -8.13 0.59
N GLN A 428 -3.32 -8.20 0.33
CA GLN A 428 -4.25 -7.36 1.07
C GLN A 428 -4.36 -7.85 2.52
N PRO A 429 -4.52 -6.96 3.51
CA PRO A 429 -4.52 -7.37 4.90
C PRO A 429 -5.83 -8.07 5.24
N HIS A 430 -5.72 -9.25 5.87
CA HIS A 430 -6.82 -10.01 6.42
C HIS A 430 -6.61 -10.23 7.92
N MET A 431 -7.68 -10.49 8.65
CA MET A 431 -7.62 -10.83 10.07
C MET A 431 -7.23 -12.30 10.23
N ASP A 432 -6.04 -12.57 10.77
CA ASP A 432 -5.54 -13.91 11.07
C ASP A 432 -5.63 -14.21 12.56
N TYR A 433 -6.72 -14.89 12.95
CA TYR A 433 -7.00 -15.30 14.33
C TYR A 433 -6.17 -16.48 14.84
N SER A 434 -5.22 -16.98 14.04
CA SER A 434 -4.14 -17.83 14.56
C SER A 434 -2.97 -17.03 15.12
N SER A 435 -2.79 -15.79 14.68
CA SER A 435 -1.70 -14.91 15.13
C SER A 435 -2.10 -14.09 16.36
N ASN A 436 -3.24 -13.39 16.30
CA ASN A 436 -3.81 -12.62 17.42
C ASN A 436 -5.29 -12.29 17.15
N TYR A 437 -5.93 -11.40 17.90
CA TYR A 437 -7.32 -10.95 17.69
C TYR A 437 -7.43 -9.42 17.51
N CYS A 438 -8.60 -8.95 17.08
CA CYS A 438 -8.91 -7.53 16.98
C CYS A 438 -9.32 -6.99 18.36
N ASN A 439 -8.46 -6.16 18.98
CA ASN A 439 -8.77 -5.52 20.27
C ASN A 439 -10.06 -4.69 20.15
N PHE A 440 -11.00 -4.79 21.11
CA PHE A 440 -12.34 -4.19 21.10
C PHE A 440 -12.36 -2.65 20.99
N GLU A 441 -11.38 -1.95 21.58
CA GLU A 441 -11.37 -0.48 21.63
C GLU A 441 -10.42 0.18 20.60
N CYS A 442 -9.71 -0.63 19.82
CA CYS A 442 -8.74 -0.11 18.83
C CYS A 442 -9.40 0.33 17.52
N VAL A 443 -9.14 1.54 17.04
CA VAL A 443 -9.57 2.05 15.71
C VAL A 443 -8.42 2.38 14.75
N ARG A 444 -7.18 2.04 15.12
CA ARG A 444 -5.96 2.53 14.46
C ARG A 444 -5.86 2.25 12.95
N CYS A 445 -6.23 1.05 12.52
CA CYS A 445 -6.20 0.69 11.09
C CYS A 445 -7.12 1.58 10.23
N THR A 446 -8.16 2.15 10.84
CA THR A 446 -9.14 3.04 10.18
C THR A 446 -8.64 4.48 10.04
N GLU A 447 -7.65 4.87 10.83
CA GLU A 447 -7.05 6.21 10.80
C GLU A 447 -5.92 6.32 9.77
N VAL A 448 -5.19 5.22 9.55
CA VAL A 448 -3.97 5.23 8.74
C VAL A 448 -4.22 4.92 7.26
N CYS A 449 -5.38 4.41 6.87
CA CYS A 449 -5.65 3.97 5.50
C CYS A 449 -5.65 5.15 4.50
N PRO A 450 -4.71 5.22 3.54
CA PRO A 450 -4.59 6.39 2.68
C PRO A 450 -5.52 6.33 1.46
N THR A 451 -6.02 5.14 1.09
CA THR A 451 -6.84 4.94 -0.12
C THR A 451 -8.35 4.99 0.13
N GLY A 452 -8.78 4.97 1.40
CA GLY A 452 -10.20 4.78 1.75
C GLY A 452 -10.70 3.35 1.52
N ALA A 453 -9.79 2.37 1.46
CA ALA A 453 -10.15 0.95 1.50
C ALA A 453 -10.71 0.55 2.87
N ILE A 454 -10.18 1.17 3.93
CA ILE A 454 -10.70 1.13 5.28
C ILE A 454 -11.18 2.54 5.60
N LEU A 455 -12.47 2.69 5.90
CA LEU A 455 -13.06 3.97 6.30
C LEU A 455 -12.77 4.24 7.77
N SER A 456 -12.55 5.51 8.11
CA SER A 456 -12.39 5.94 9.50
C SER A 456 -13.68 5.69 10.28
N LEU A 457 -13.55 5.04 11.42
CA LEU A 457 -14.66 4.73 12.33
C LEU A 457 -14.41 5.40 13.68
N THR A 458 -15.48 5.84 14.34
CA THR A 458 -15.44 6.13 15.77
C THR A 458 -15.34 4.82 16.54
N GLU A 459 -14.91 4.90 17.80
CA GLU A 459 -14.82 3.73 18.67
C GLU A 459 -16.19 3.03 18.82
N GLU A 460 -17.25 3.82 19.06
CA GLU A 460 -18.64 3.33 19.16
C GLU A 460 -19.10 2.61 17.89
N ALA A 461 -18.88 3.21 16.72
CA ALA A 461 -19.23 2.59 15.44
C ALA A 461 -18.46 1.28 15.22
N LYS A 462 -17.22 1.22 15.71
CA LYS A 462 -16.40 0.02 15.60
C LYS A 462 -16.85 -1.07 16.59
N LYS A 463 -17.34 -0.71 17.79
CA LYS A 463 -17.93 -1.63 18.78
C LYS A 463 -19.23 -2.29 18.27
N THR A 464 -19.90 -1.71 17.28
CA THR A 464 -21.11 -2.28 16.65
C THR A 464 -20.87 -2.78 15.22
N THR A 465 -19.67 -2.64 14.65
CA THR A 465 -19.37 -3.17 13.32
C THR A 465 -19.15 -4.68 13.36
N GLN A 466 -20.07 -5.44 12.79
CA GLN A 466 -19.97 -6.91 12.70
C GLN A 466 -19.19 -7.34 11.46
N LEU A 467 -17.96 -7.81 11.68
CA LEU A 467 -17.02 -8.28 10.64
C LEU A 467 -17.35 -9.69 10.14
N GLY A 468 -17.95 -10.47 11.02
CA GLY A 468 -18.28 -11.88 10.84
C GLY A 468 -18.98 -12.41 12.08
N GLN A 469 -19.36 -13.68 12.03
CA GLN A 469 -20.01 -14.37 13.13
C GLN A 469 -19.20 -15.56 13.58
N VAL A 470 -19.30 -15.82 14.87
CA VAL A 470 -18.67 -16.97 15.50
C VAL A 470 -19.49 -18.21 15.16
N GLN A 471 -18.79 -19.26 14.75
CA GLN A 471 -19.31 -20.60 14.54
C GLN A 471 -18.68 -21.52 15.58
N LEU A 472 -19.49 -22.34 16.24
CA LEU A 472 -19.05 -23.39 17.13
C LEU A 472 -19.18 -24.72 16.40
N ILE A 473 -18.05 -25.39 16.29
CA ILE A 473 -18.00 -26.80 16.00
C ILE A 473 -18.02 -27.49 17.36
N LEU A 474 -19.23 -27.84 17.81
CA LEU A 474 -19.47 -28.36 19.16
C LEU A 474 -18.56 -29.53 19.43
N GLU A 475 -18.37 -30.32 18.40
CA GLU A 475 -17.63 -31.50 18.53
C GLU A 475 -16.15 -31.21 18.73
N ASN A 476 -15.58 -30.23 18.02
CA ASN A 476 -14.26 -29.64 18.31
C ASN A 476 -14.10 -29.11 19.74
N CYS A 477 -15.18 -28.89 20.48
CA CYS A 477 -15.10 -28.42 21.85
C CYS A 477 -14.62 -29.52 22.79
N VAL A 478 -13.56 -29.22 23.51
CA VAL A 478 -13.14 -29.95 24.71
C VAL A 478 -14.31 -30.41 25.58
N VAL A 479 -15.18 -29.49 25.98
CA VAL A 479 -16.11 -29.80 27.06
C VAL A 479 -17.03 -30.95 26.63
N TYR A 480 -17.35 -30.97 25.33
CA TYR A 480 -18.13 -32.00 24.70
C TYR A 480 -17.32 -33.29 24.45
N ALA A 481 -16.12 -33.18 23.87
CA ALA A 481 -15.32 -34.32 23.47
C ALA A 481 -14.68 -35.09 24.64
N GLU A 482 -14.31 -34.38 25.71
CA GLU A 482 -13.47 -34.87 26.81
C GLU A 482 -14.16 -35.06 28.13
N ASN A 483 -15.25 -34.32 28.31
CA ASN A 483 -15.73 -33.94 29.63
C ASN A 483 -14.70 -33.18 30.49
N THR A 484 -13.92 -32.27 29.90
CA THR A 484 -13.01 -31.37 30.62
C THR A 484 -13.61 -29.96 30.68
N ALA A 485 -13.65 -29.35 31.87
CA ALA A 485 -14.19 -28.00 32.05
C ALA A 485 -13.33 -26.94 31.34
N CYS A 486 -13.96 -26.06 30.56
CA CYS A 486 -13.29 -24.97 29.83
C CYS A 486 -14.28 -23.83 29.54
N GLY A 487 -13.94 -22.60 29.92
CA GLY A 487 -14.71 -21.38 29.65
C GLY A 487 -13.97 -20.32 28.81
N SER A 488 -12.78 -20.66 28.28
CA SER A 488 -11.84 -19.69 27.69
C SER A 488 -12.47 -18.78 26.63
N CYS A 489 -13.35 -19.31 25.78
CA CYS A 489 -14.00 -18.52 24.73
C CYS A 489 -14.95 -17.45 25.26
N SER A 490 -15.63 -17.72 26.38
CA SER A 490 -16.57 -16.79 27.02
C SER A 490 -15.83 -15.72 27.82
N GLU A 491 -14.81 -16.11 28.58
CA GLU A 491 -13.97 -15.19 29.37
C GLU A 491 -13.27 -14.13 28.50
N HIS A 492 -12.86 -14.51 27.28
CA HIS A 492 -12.21 -13.60 26.34
C HIS A 492 -13.20 -12.85 25.44
N CYS A 493 -14.51 -13.07 25.56
CA CYS A 493 -15.50 -12.43 24.71
C CYS A 493 -15.87 -11.03 25.24
N PRO A 494 -15.45 -9.93 24.59
CA PRO A 494 -15.71 -8.59 25.10
C PRO A 494 -17.20 -8.20 25.03
N THR A 495 -17.95 -8.78 24.10
CA THR A 495 -19.38 -8.48 23.91
C THR A 495 -20.30 -9.48 24.60
N GLN A 496 -19.76 -10.49 25.30
CA GLN A 496 -20.53 -11.61 25.85
C GLN A 496 -21.41 -12.32 24.80
N ALA A 497 -20.99 -12.29 23.53
CA ALA A 497 -21.63 -13.04 22.45
C ALA A 497 -21.43 -14.56 22.59
N VAL A 498 -20.51 -15.00 23.45
CA VAL A 498 -20.28 -16.39 23.80
C VAL A 498 -20.44 -16.51 25.30
N THR A 499 -21.50 -17.19 25.74
CA THR A 499 -21.83 -17.38 27.16
C THR A 499 -21.82 -18.86 27.51
N MET A 500 -21.40 -19.21 28.73
CA MET A 500 -21.40 -20.60 29.18
C MET A 500 -22.76 -20.97 29.77
N VAL A 501 -23.41 -22.00 29.23
CA VAL A 501 -24.69 -22.53 29.73
C VAL A 501 -24.51 -23.90 30.38
N PRO A 502 -25.29 -24.24 31.42
CA PRO A 502 -25.20 -25.54 32.08
C PRO A 502 -25.29 -26.73 31.11
N TYR A 503 -24.40 -27.69 31.32
CA TYR A 503 -24.31 -28.97 30.63
C TYR A 503 -24.21 -30.10 31.67
N ARG A 504 -24.04 -31.35 31.22
CA ARG A 504 -23.99 -32.54 32.09
C ARG A 504 -22.86 -32.47 33.12
N ASP A 505 -23.03 -33.19 34.22
CA ASP A 505 -21.98 -33.43 35.23
C ASP A 505 -21.33 -32.15 35.78
N GLY A 506 -22.09 -31.04 35.84
CA GLY A 506 -21.62 -29.73 36.31
C GLY A 506 -20.73 -28.97 35.32
N LEU A 507 -20.57 -29.48 34.10
CA LEU A 507 -19.86 -28.80 33.01
C LEU A 507 -20.76 -27.73 32.39
N THR A 508 -20.18 -26.84 31.59
CA THR A 508 -20.91 -25.82 30.84
C THR A 508 -20.47 -25.80 29.39
N LEU A 509 -21.40 -25.57 28.45
CA LEU A 509 -21.10 -25.45 27.03
C LEU A 509 -21.24 -24.01 26.56
N PRO A 510 -20.43 -23.58 25.57
CA PRO A 510 -20.57 -22.25 25.00
C PRO A 510 -21.85 -22.17 24.14
N GLU A 511 -22.75 -21.26 24.50
CA GLU A 511 -23.86 -20.79 23.68
C GLU A 511 -23.45 -19.51 22.96
N ILE A 512 -23.81 -19.40 21.67
CA ILE A 512 -23.50 -18.23 20.85
C ILE A 512 -24.74 -17.37 20.69
N LYS A 513 -24.60 -16.07 20.93
CA LYS A 513 -25.58 -15.01 20.63
C LYS A 513 -25.09 -14.21 19.42
N PRO A 514 -25.49 -14.56 18.18
CA PRO A 514 -24.88 -13.98 16.97
C PRO A 514 -25.13 -12.48 16.81
N LYS A 515 -26.25 -11.97 17.34
CA LYS A 515 -26.66 -10.58 17.17
C LYS A 515 -25.70 -9.57 17.80
N ILE A 516 -25.10 -9.92 18.94
CA ILE A 516 -24.14 -9.07 19.68
C ILE A 516 -22.68 -9.44 19.36
N CYS A 517 -22.45 -10.40 18.46
CA CYS A 517 -21.10 -10.79 18.04
C CYS A 517 -20.55 -9.78 17.03
N ILE A 518 -19.34 -9.26 17.23
CA ILE A 518 -18.70 -8.39 16.23
C ILE A 518 -17.68 -9.11 15.34
N GLY A 519 -17.40 -10.38 15.64
CA GLY A 519 -16.41 -11.18 14.91
C GLY A 519 -14.96 -10.74 15.16
N CYS A 520 -14.61 -10.29 16.37
CA CYS A 520 -13.27 -9.81 16.73
C CYS A 520 -12.19 -10.92 16.79
N GLY A 521 -12.62 -12.18 16.88
CA GLY A 521 -11.73 -13.34 16.91
C GLY A 521 -11.07 -13.65 18.25
N ALA A 522 -11.38 -12.94 19.34
CA ALA A 522 -10.81 -13.20 20.66
C ALA A 522 -11.08 -14.64 21.14
N CYS A 523 -12.32 -15.12 20.97
CA CYS A 523 -12.71 -16.49 21.30
C CYS A 523 -12.01 -17.55 20.41
N GLU A 524 -11.81 -17.26 19.11
CA GLU A 524 -11.04 -18.13 18.21
C GLU A 524 -9.59 -18.18 18.67
N TYR A 525 -8.96 -17.03 18.92
CA TYR A 525 -7.57 -16.95 19.37
C TYR A 525 -7.34 -17.72 20.68
N ALA A 526 -8.21 -17.52 21.68
CA ALA A 526 -8.12 -18.11 23.01
C ALA A 526 -8.43 -19.62 23.06
N CYS A 527 -9.04 -20.18 22.01
CA CYS A 527 -9.38 -21.59 21.96
C CYS A 527 -8.12 -22.49 22.07
N PRO A 528 -8.03 -23.34 23.11
CA PRO A 528 -6.86 -24.18 23.31
C PRO A 528 -6.82 -25.35 22.32
N VAL A 529 -7.93 -25.70 21.69
CA VAL A 529 -8.03 -26.92 20.87
C VAL A 529 -7.11 -26.87 19.63
N ARG A 530 -6.42 -27.98 19.32
CA ARG A 530 -5.52 -28.14 18.14
C ARG A 530 -5.66 -29.53 17.50
N PRO A 531 -5.34 -29.69 16.20
CA PRO A 531 -4.92 -28.68 15.23
C PRO A 531 -6.03 -27.71 14.75
N HIS A 532 -7.29 -28.10 14.85
CA HIS A 532 -8.45 -27.32 14.42
C HIS A 532 -9.23 -26.80 15.63
N LYS A 533 -9.55 -25.52 15.63
CA LYS A 533 -10.22 -24.86 16.76
C LYS A 533 -11.69 -25.26 16.85
N ALA A 534 -12.22 -25.30 18.07
CA ALA A 534 -13.64 -25.51 18.35
C ALA A 534 -14.52 -24.37 17.87
N ILE A 535 -13.99 -23.17 17.98
CA ILE A 535 -14.71 -21.94 17.76
C ILE A 535 -13.90 -21.11 16.78
N TYR A 536 -14.56 -20.62 15.74
CA TYR A 536 -13.93 -19.83 14.70
C TYR A 536 -14.87 -18.74 14.21
N VAL A 537 -14.32 -17.68 13.62
CA VAL A 537 -15.11 -16.61 13.01
C VAL A 537 -15.20 -16.85 11.51
N ASP A 538 -16.43 -16.93 11.01
CA ASP A 538 -16.73 -16.84 9.58
C ASP A 538 -17.03 -15.39 9.22
N GLY A 539 -16.31 -14.86 8.23
CA GLY A 539 -16.48 -13.47 7.80
C GLY A 539 -17.81 -13.27 7.10
N HIS A 540 -18.34 -12.05 7.17
CA HIS A 540 -19.44 -11.68 6.29
C HIS A 540 -18.93 -11.21 4.92
N ASN A 541 -19.71 -11.38 3.86
CA ASN A 541 -19.38 -10.78 2.56
C ASN A 541 -19.43 -9.24 2.63
N ILE A 542 -20.43 -8.71 3.34
CA ILE A 542 -20.65 -7.28 3.63
C ILE A 542 -20.76 -7.15 5.15
N HIS A 543 -20.03 -6.21 5.74
CA HIS A 543 -20.09 -5.95 7.17
C HIS A 543 -21.51 -5.55 7.56
N GLN A 544 -21.93 -6.05 8.71
CA GLN A 544 -23.24 -5.79 9.28
C GLN A 544 -23.09 -4.93 10.53
N VAL A 545 -24.22 -4.60 11.15
CA VAL A 545 -24.27 -3.91 12.44
C VAL A 545 -24.74 -4.93 13.48
N ALA A 546 -23.97 -5.08 14.55
CA ALA A 546 -24.34 -5.87 15.72
C ALA A 546 -25.21 -5.05 16.66
N ASP A 547 -26.08 -5.75 17.40
CA ASP A 547 -26.83 -5.16 18.50
C ASP A 547 -25.88 -4.82 19.66
N GLU A 548 -26.23 -3.80 20.45
CA GLU A 548 -25.48 -3.47 21.66
C GLU A 548 -25.67 -4.56 22.72
N PRO A 549 -24.59 -4.94 23.44
CA PRO A 549 -24.73 -5.90 24.51
C PRO A 549 -25.59 -5.31 25.64
N GLU A 550 -26.53 -6.10 26.16
CA GLU A 550 -27.30 -5.74 27.34
C GLU A 550 -26.35 -5.66 28.54
N ILE A 551 -26.16 -4.46 29.09
CA ILE A 551 -25.38 -4.25 30.31
C ILE A 551 -26.32 -4.54 31.48
N GLU A 552 -26.19 -5.72 32.10
CA GLU A 552 -26.76 -5.91 33.42
C GLU A 552 -26.01 -4.99 34.39
N GLU A 553 -26.72 -4.01 34.97
CA GLU A 553 -26.18 -3.21 36.08
C GLU A 553 -25.77 -4.20 37.17
N LEU A 554 -24.48 -4.26 37.47
CA LEU A 554 -23.99 -5.00 38.63
C LEU A 554 -24.67 -4.40 39.86
N GLU A 555 -25.61 -5.13 40.46
CA GLU A 555 -26.13 -4.78 41.78
C GLU A 555 -24.91 -4.64 42.70
N GLU A 556 -24.76 -3.46 43.31
CA GLU A 556 -23.79 -3.22 44.38
C GLU A 556 -24.10 -4.22 45.51
N THR A 557 -23.49 -5.39 45.43
CA THR A 557 -23.42 -6.30 46.56
C THR A 557 -22.59 -5.56 47.58
N LYS A 558 -23.27 -5.07 48.63
CA LYS A 558 -22.62 -4.51 49.81
C LYS A 558 -21.47 -5.45 50.17
N MET A 559 -20.23 -4.96 50.04
CA MET A 559 -19.06 -5.66 50.54
C MET A 559 -19.30 -5.85 52.05
N GLU A 560 -19.76 -7.02 52.46
CA GLU A 560 -19.55 -7.46 53.83
C GLU A 560 -18.04 -7.54 54.02
N ASP A 561 -17.55 -6.86 55.05
CA ASP A 561 -16.14 -6.66 55.34
C ASP A 561 -15.31 -7.91 55.03
N PHE A 562 -14.38 -7.77 54.08
CA PHE A 562 -13.36 -8.77 53.82
C PHE A 562 -12.56 -8.96 55.11
N PRO A 563 -12.58 -10.15 55.76
CA PRO A 563 -11.93 -10.33 57.04
C PRO A 563 -10.41 -10.46 56.80
N PHE A 564 -9.69 -9.36 56.97
CA PHE A 564 -8.23 -9.35 57.09
C PHE A 564 -7.80 -9.46 58.55
#